data_AF-A0AB37IEM4-F1
#
_entry.id   AF-A0AB37IEM4-F1
#
_cell.length_a   1.000
_cell.length_b   1.000
_cell.length_c   1.000
_cell.angle_alpha   90.00
_cell.angle_beta   90.00
_cell.angle_gamma   90.00
#
_symmetry.space_group_name_H-M   'P 1'
#
loop_
_entity.id
_entity.type
_entity.pdbx_description
1 polymer ?
#
loop_
_entity_poly.entity_id
_entity_poly.type
_entity_poly.pdbx_seq_one_letter_code
_entity_poly.pdbx_strand_id
1 'polypeptide(L)'
;MVESLRTKHILVAGKKEPADLVIKHAQIVNVFTKEILTGDVAICDGKIVGIGQYEGKEIYDAKNQYLVPGLIDGHVHIESSLLSPSEFAKISLLHGVTSVITDPHEIGNVAGSIGLDFMIEDAQSVPMNIFIMLPSCVPVTPFETSGAVLDAQSFIPFLDRPEVLGLAEVMNYQAVANNEKTIIDKLQLMHEKNMKIDGHAAGIQGDELNVYLTAGIKTDHEATNAQEAKERLALGMYLMIREGTVAKDLEALLPVVTPENSRRCLFVTDDKLIDDLVAEGSIDHIIRQAIHLGMEPLQAIQMATLNAAECFGLSQLGAIAPGYQADFFLTNDLSTLPINTVFSNGKIVAENAQLNLEQFPRQKNTYAQKLPKMDVKPLTVDSFALPLCTEKAHMIEVIPNSLLTNDCLVEVDTKNGVFVPSITNDQLKIAVIERHHRTGNVGVGIVKGFQLKKGALATTVAHDSHNIVVVGTNDEDMLIAANQLIKKGGGMIAVADGQELACLPLPIGGLMSQEPFLAVNEQLVSLTKEAHALGASQSFDPFLTLSFLTLSVIPELKITDKGLFSFSKFNLIEPSI
;
A
#
# COMPACT_ATOMS: atom_id res chain seq x y z
N MET A 1 13.26 44.26 11.16
CA MET A 1 12.13 43.67 10.43
C MET A 1 12.58 42.29 10.01
N VAL A 2 11.84 41.23 10.36
CA VAL A 2 12.13 39.90 9.84
C VAL A 2 11.78 39.95 8.36
N GLU A 3 12.78 39.80 7.50
CA GLU A 3 12.57 39.72 6.06
C GLU A 3 11.70 38.49 5.77
N SER A 4 10.64 38.66 4.97
CA SER A 4 9.76 37.53 4.67
C SER A 4 10.49 36.50 3.81
N LEU A 5 10.25 35.21 4.01
CA LEU A 5 10.83 34.13 3.17
C LEU A 5 10.65 34.41 1.67
N ARG A 6 9.49 34.96 1.30
CA ARG A 6 9.18 35.34 -0.08
C ARG A 6 10.07 36.46 -0.61
N THR A 7 10.44 37.43 0.23
CA THR A 7 11.38 38.50 -0.14
C THR A 7 12.74 37.91 -0.46
N LYS A 8 13.28 37.04 0.41
CA LYS A 8 14.55 36.35 0.19
C LYS A 8 14.54 35.55 -1.13
N HIS A 9 13.51 34.75 -1.37
CA HIS A 9 13.39 33.98 -2.61
C HIS A 9 13.40 34.88 -3.86
N ILE A 10 12.70 36.02 -3.83
CA ILE A 10 12.66 36.99 -4.94
C ILE A 10 14.04 37.64 -5.16
N LEU A 11 14.76 37.98 -4.08
CA LEU A 11 16.11 38.56 -4.19
C LEU A 11 17.09 37.57 -4.82
N VAL A 12 17.06 36.30 -4.39
CA VAL A 12 17.88 35.23 -4.96
C VAL A 12 17.50 34.94 -6.41
N ALA A 13 16.21 34.80 -6.72
CA ALA A 13 15.73 34.63 -8.10
C ALA A 13 16.15 35.79 -9.00
N GLY A 14 16.14 37.02 -8.47
CA GLY A 14 16.63 38.23 -9.13
C GLY A 14 18.16 38.39 -9.14
N LYS A 15 18.92 37.41 -8.65
CA LYS A 15 20.40 37.41 -8.56
C LYS A 15 20.98 38.57 -7.75
N LYS A 16 20.22 39.13 -6.82
CA LYS A 16 20.68 40.17 -5.89
C LYS A 16 21.40 39.57 -4.69
N GLU A 17 21.12 38.31 -4.39
CA GLU A 17 21.77 37.50 -3.36
C GLU A 17 22.12 36.12 -3.92
N PRO A 18 23.18 35.47 -3.42
CA PRO A 18 23.51 34.11 -3.82
C PRO A 18 22.47 33.11 -3.27
N ALA A 19 22.21 32.04 -4.03
CA ALA A 19 21.37 30.94 -3.60
C ALA A 19 22.04 30.13 -2.47
N ASP A 20 21.26 29.35 -1.73
CA ASP A 20 21.81 28.48 -0.69
C ASP A 20 22.59 27.32 -1.34
N LEU A 21 22.01 26.71 -2.38
CA LEU A 21 22.64 25.68 -3.20
C LEU A 21 22.40 25.98 -4.69
N VAL A 22 23.40 25.72 -5.53
CA VAL A 22 23.25 25.72 -6.99
C VAL A 22 23.69 24.38 -7.57
N ILE A 23 22.80 23.73 -8.32
CA ILE A 23 23.14 22.57 -9.14
C ILE A 23 23.65 23.06 -10.49
N LYS A 24 24.94 22.85 -10.77
CA LYS A 24 25.61 23.29 -11.99
C LYS A 24 25.56 22.23 -13.08
N HIS A 25 25.55 22.67 -14.34
CA HIS A 25 25.74 21.83 -15.54
C HIS A 25 24.74 20.66 -15.72
N ALA A 26 23.55 20.76 -15.12
CA ALA A 26 22.52 19.74 -15.23
C ALA A 26 21.80 19.76 -16.59
N GLN A 27 21.41 18.57 -17.07
CA GLN A 27 20.39 18.41 -18.10
C GLN A 27 19.01 18.31 -17.42
N ILE A 28 18.28 19.41 -17.37
CA ILE A 28 17.05 19.53 -16.60
C ILE A 28 15.88 18.92 -17.37
N VAL A 29 15.23 17.92 -16.79
CA VAL A 29 14.02 17.32 -17.35
C VAL A 29 12.82 18.25 -17.10
N ASN A 30 12.39 18.95 -18.14
CA ASN A 30 11.20 19.81 -18.09
C ASN A 30 9.95 19.00 -18.44
N VAL A 31 9.26 18.53 -17.40
CA VAL A 31 8.03 17.75 -17.52
C VAL A 31 6.81 18.56 -17.98
N PHE A 32 6.88 19.90 -18.06
CA PHE A 32 5.80 20.70 -18.64
C PHE A 32 5.81 20.63 -20.17
N THR A 33 7.00 20.75 -20.77
CA THR A 33 7.16 20.78 -22.24
C THR A 33 7.65 19.46 -22.81
N LYS A 34 8.06 18.51 -21.96
CA LYS A 34 8.73 17.25 -22.33
C LYS A 34 9.98 17.52 -23.17
N GLU A 35 10.81 18.45 -22.68
CA GLU A 35 12.10 18.82 -23.26
C GLU A 35 13.20 18.74 -22.21
N ILE A 36 14.45 18.64 -22.67
CA ILE A 36 15.64 18.71 -21.82
C ILE A 36 16.22 20.12 -21.94
N LEU A 37 16.29 20.84 -20.83
CA LEU A 37 16.89 22.16 -20.75
C LEU A 37 18.33 22.07 -20.23
N THR A 38 19.17 23.03 -20.60
CA THR A 38 20.52 23.16 -20.06
C THR A 38 20.61 24.44 -19.22
N GLY A 39 21.10 24.32 -17.99
CA GLY A 39 21.31 25.47 -17.11
C GLY A 39 21.59 25.05 -15.67
N ASP A 40 21.84 26.03 -14.81
CA ASP A 40 21.93 25.78 -13.37
C ASP A 40 20.53 25.82 -12.75
N VAL A 41 20.35 25.10 -11.65
CA VAL A 41 19.15 25.17 -10.80
C VAL A 41 19.55 25.80 -9.47
N ALA A 42 18.95 26.96 -9.15
CA ALA A 42 19.18 27.67 -7.90
C ALA A 42 18.13 27.27 -6.85
N ILE A 43 18.58 26.94 -5.65
CA ILE A 43 17.78 26.48 -4.53
C ILE A 43 17.98 27.42 -3.34
N CYS A 44 16.88 27.84 -2.71
CA CYS A 44 16.87 28.68 -1.52
C CYS A 44 15.79 28.18 -0.57
N ASP A 45 16.14 27.95 0.70
CA ASP A 45 15.26 27.40 1.73
C ASP A 45 14.45 26.17 1.25
N GLY A 46 15.13 25.27 0.53
CA GLY A 46 14.56 24.03 -0.02
C GLY A 46 13.56 24.21 -1.17
N LYS A 47 13.41 25.42 -1.70
CA LYS A 47 12.63 25.71 -2.91
C LYS A 47 13.54 26.03 -4.09
N ILE A 48 13.17 25.56 -5.28
CA ILE A 48 13.77 26.01 -6.52
C ILE A 48 13.32 27.45 -6.75
N VAL A 49 14.26 28.36 -6.98
CA VAL A 49 13.99 29.79 -7.18
C VAL A 49 14.36 30.28 -8.57
N GLY A 50 15.11 29.50 -9.34
CA GLY A 50 15.55 29.91 -10.67
C GLY A 50 16.20 28.79 -11.49
N ILE A 51 16.04 28.88 -12.80
CA ILE A 51 16.79 28.10 -13.80
C ILE A 51 17.58 29.07 -14.67
N GLY A 52 18.85 28.79 -14.93
CA GLY A 52 19.75 29.66 -15.69
C GLY A 52 21.11 29.76 -15.03
N GLN A 53 21.84 30.86 -15.22
CA GLN A 53 23.14 31.05 -14.56
C GLN A 53 22.98 31.69 -13.18
N TYR A 54 23.42 31.01 -12.12
CA TYR A 54 23.32 31.48 -10.74
C TYR A 54 24.61 31.30 -9.94
N GLU A 55 24.78 32.10 -8.89
CA GLU A 55 25.81 31.92 -7.86
C GLU A 55 25.18 31.32 -6.61
N GLY A 56 25.90 30.42 -5.93
CA GLY A 56 25.43 29.71 -4.74
C GLY A 56 26.50 29.72 -3.65
N LYS A 57 26.05 29.64 -2.39
CA LYS A 57 26.94 29.42 -1.23
C LYS A 57 27.55 28.02 -1.30
N GLU A 58 26.73 27.05 -1.68
CA GLU A 58 27.14 25.68 -2.01
C GLU A 58 26.90 25.39 -3.49
N ILE A 59 27.75 24.54 -4.06
CA ILE A 59 27.70 24.13 -5.47
C ILE A 59 27.75 22.61 -5.54
N TYR A 60 26.79 22.01 -6.25
CA TYR A 60 26.83 20.62 -6.66
C TYR A 60 26.99 20.55 -8.19
N ASP A 61 27.97 19.82 -8.69
CA ASP A 61 28.23 19.70 -10.13
C ASP A 61 27.55 18.44 -10.69
N ALA A 62 26.48 18.64 -11.47
CA ALA A 62 25.68 17.57 -12.09
C ALA A 62 26.06 17.34 -13.57
N LYS A 63 27.32 17.60 -13.93
CA LYS A 63 27.83 17.46 -15.29
C LYS A 63 27.55 16.06 -15.86
N ASN A 64 26.98 16.02 -17.08
CA ASN A 64 26.57 14.81 -17.79
C ASN A 64 25.42 14.04 -17.11
N GLN A 65 24.71 14.64 -16.16
CA GLN A 65 23.58 14.02 -15.49
C GLN A 65 22.28 14.73 -15.85
N TYR A 66 21.19 13.98 -15.87
CA TYR A 66 19.84 14.48 -15.92
C TYR A 66 19.34 14.79 -14.52
N LEU A 67 18.71 15.96 -14.36
CA LEU A 67 18.02 16.35 -13.14
C LEU A 67 16.52 16.12 -13.36
N VAL A 68 16.00 15.10 -12.69
CA VAL A 68 14.63 14.60 -12.83
C VAL A 68 13.82 14.99 -11.59
N PRO A 69 12.59 15.54 -11.71
CA PRO A 69 11.75 15.78 -10.53
C PRO A 69 11.59 14.50 -9.71
N GLY A 70 11.53 14.65 -8.38
CA GLY A 70 11.34 13.52 -7.49
C GLY A 70 10.05 12.79 -7.83
N LEU A 71 10.12 11.45 -7.86
CA LEU A 71 8.98 10.62 -8.23
C LEU A 71 7.91 10.68 -7.13
N ILE A 72 6.66 10.51 -7.54
CA ILE A 72 5.48 10.53 -6.68
C ILE A 72 4.71 9.22 -6.89
N ASP A 73 4.52 8.47 -5.80
CA ASP A 73 3.57 7.36 -5.79
C ASP A 73 2.16 7.90 -5.53
N GLY A 74 1.26 7.69 -6.51
CA GLY A 74 -0.08 8.26 -6.48
C GLY A 74 -1.06 7.53 -5.55
N HIS A 75 -0.77 6.29 -5.17
CA HIS A 75 -1.61 5.47 -4.31
C HIS A 75 -0.78 4.30 -3.78
N VAL A 76 -0.63 4.19 -2.45
CA VAL A 76 0.15 3.14 -1.81
C VAL A 76 -0.38 2.79 -0.42
N HIS A 77 -0.28 1.52 -0.05
CA HIS A 77 -0.45 1.08 1.33
C HIS A 77 0.93 0.85 1.95
N ILE A 78 1.39 1.77 2.79
CA ILE A 78 2.71 1.64 3.44
C ILE A 78 2.74 0.37 4.29
N GLU A 79 1.62 0.04 4.93
CA GLU A 79 1.45 -1.17 5.74
C GLU A 79 1.74 -2.46 4.96
N SER A 80 1.42 -2.50 3.66
CA SER A 80 1.67 -3.66 2.79
C SER A 80 3.16 -3.90 2.54
N SER A 81 4.02 -2.89 2.75
CA SER A 81 5.47 -3.08 2.78
C SER A 81 5.98 -3.75 4.07
N LEU A 82 5.12 -3.91 5.08
CA LEU A 82 5.45 -4.41 6.43
C LEU A 82 6.33 -3.44 7.24
N LEU A 83 6.53 -2.21 6.76
CA LEU A 83 7.38 -1.19 7.37
C LEU A 83 6.54 -0.04 7.92
N SER A 84 7.03 0.58 9.00
CA SER A 84 6.56 1.90 9.40
C SER A 84 6.90 2.96 8.33
N PRO A 85 6.16 4.10 8.26
CA PRO A 85 6.44 5.19 7.33
C PRO A 85 7.91 5.62 7.29
N SER A 86 8.58 5.64 8.44
CA SER A 86 9.98 6.06 8.55
C SER A 86 10.98 5.09 7.94
N GLU A 87 10.70 3.78 7.96
CA GLU A 87 11.52 2.77 7.29
C GLU A 87 11.15 2.62 5.82
N PHE A 88 9.86 2.76 5.48
CA PHE A 88 9.39 2.81 4.09
C PHE A 88 10.06 3.98 3.33
N ALA A 89 10.09 5.18 3.92
CA ALA A 89 10.69 6.35 3.31
C ALA A 89 12.16 6.14 2.92
N LYS A 90 12.91 5.36 3.70
CA LYS A 90 14.32 5.05 3.41
C LYS A 90 14.45 4.28 2.10
N ILE A 91 13.67 3.22 1.92
CA ILE A 91 13.75 2.45 0.68
C ILE A 91 13.17 3.25 -0.50
N SER A 92 12.04 3.93 -0.34
CA SER A 92 11.45 4.76 -1.39
C SER A 92 12.40 5.84 -1.90
N LEU A 93 13.14 6.51 -1.00
CA LEU A 93 14.13 7.52 -1.36
C LEU A 93 15.34 6.93 -2.10
N LEU A 94 15.75 5.69 -1.82
CA LEU A 94 16.79 5.01 -2.63
C LEU A 94 16.36 4.81 -4.09
N HIS A 95 15.04 4.74 -4.31
CA HIS A 95 14.42 4.60 -5.61
C HIS A 95 13.96 5.94 -6.22
N GLY A 96 14.37 7.08 -5.66
CA GLY A 96 14.05 8.40 -6.20
C GLY A 96 12.60 8.85 -5.99
N VAL A 97 11.82 8.08 -5.23
CA VAL A 97 10.46 8.44 -4.80
C VAL A 97 10.58 9.37 -3.60
N THR A 98 10.16 10.62 -3.79
CA THR A 98 10.28 11.70 -2.79
C THR A 98 8.94 12.05 -2.16
N SER A 99 7.84 11.57 -2.75
CA SER A 99 6.50 11.77 -2.23
C SER A 99 5.64 10.54 -2.42
N VAL A 100 4.73 10.28 -1.48
CA VAL A 100 3.66 9.28 -1.65
C VAL A 100 2.32 9.82 -1.16
N ILE A 101 1.25 9.34 -1.77
CA ILE A 101 -0.11 9.47 -1.27
C ILE A 101 -0.52 8.10 -0.75
N THR A 102 -0.60 7.96 0.57
CA THR A 102 -0.90 6.68 1.20
C THR A 102 -2.32 6.62 1.75
N ASP A 103 -2.96 5.47 1.57
CA ASP A 103 -4.17 5.08 2.28
C ASP A 103 -3.81 4.14 3.44
N PRO A 104 -3.87 4.62 4.70
CA PRO A 104 -3.59 3.84 5.88
C PRO A 104 -4.84 3.08 6.36
N HIS A 105 -5.62 2.48 5.45
CA HIS A 105 -6.85 1.79 5.81
C HIS A 105 -6.59 0.55 6.69
N GLU A 106 -5.40 -0.01 6.60
CA GLU A 106 -5.01 -1.20 7.35
C GLU A 106 -4.89 -0.89 8.85
N ILE A 107 -4.04 0.08 9.19
CA ILE A 107 -3.93 0.54 10.58
C ILE A 107 -5.20 1.28 11.02
N GLY A 108 -5.96 1.86 10.08
CA GLY A 108 -7.29 2.38 10.31
C GLY A 108 -8.26 1.32 10.82
N ASN A 109 -8.29 0.14 10.20
CA ASN A 109 -9.11 -0.99 10.62
C ASN A 109 -8.71 -1.54 11.99
N VAL A 110 -7.42 -1.53 12.32
CA VAL A 110 -6.93 -2.03 13.62
C VAL A 110 -7.10 -1.01 14.75
N ALA A 111 -6.74 0.25 14.53
CA ALA A 111 -6.52 1.23 15.58
C ALA A 111 -7.31 2.54 15.42
N GLY A 112 -8.11 2.67 14.35
CA GLY A 112 -8.91 3.85 14.06
C GLY A 112 -8.06 5.12 14.01
N SER A 113 -8.59 6.21 14.60
CA SER A 113 -7.91 7.51 14.61
C SER A 113 -6.54 7.49 15.29
N ILE A 114 -6.30 6.59 16.25
CA ILE A 114 -4.97 6.45 16.88
C ILE A 114 -3.95 5.91 15.87
N GLY A 115 -4.37 4.99 15.00
CA GLY A 115 -3.55 4.50 13.89
C GLY A 115 -3.18 5.61 12.91
N LEU A 116 -4.16 6.44 12.54
CA LEU A 116 -3.93 7.59 11.66
C LEU A 116 -2.94 8.60 12.28
N ASP A 117 -3.12 8.91 13.56
CA ASP A 117 -2.20 9.78 14.30
C ASP A 117 -0.78 9.20 14.37
N PHE A 118 -0.65 7.88 14.56
CA PHE A 118 0.64 7.20 14.50
C PHE A 118 1.31 7.39 13.13
N MET A 119 0.59 7.15 12.03
CA MET A 119 1.13 7.27 10.67
C MET A 119 1.59 8.69 10.37
N ILE A 120 0.78 9.70 10.71
CA ILE A 120 1.10 11.11 10.50
C ILE A 120 2.36 11.52 11.28
N GLU A 121 2.45 11.14 12.56
CA GLU A 121 3.60 11.51 13.40
C GLU A 121 4.90 10.82 12.94
N ASP A 122 4.82 9.55 12.53
CA ASP A 122 5.98 8.82 11.99
C ASP A 122 6.44 9.42 10.66
N ALA A 123 5.49 9.75 9.77
CA ALA A 123 5.73 10.43 8.51
C ALA A 123 6.41 11.81 8.66
N GLN A 124 6.05 12.59 9.68
CA GLN A 124 6.67 13.89 9.95
C GLN A 124 8.15 13.79 10.38
N SER A 125 8.62 12.58 10.72
CA SER A 125 10.00 12.37 11.20
C SER A 125 11.04 12.17 10.08
N VAL A 126 10.59 12.06 8.82
CA VAL A 126 11.45 11.71 7.68
C VAL A 126 11.53 12.80 6.60
N PRO A 127 12.63 12.84 5.82
CA PRO A 127 12.82 13.83 4.76
C PRO A 127 12.14 13.36 3.46
N MET A 128 10.84 13.05 3.53
CA MET A 128 10.00 12.61 2.43
C MET A 128 8.59 13.17 2.61
N ASN A 129 7.91 13.58 1.52
CA ASN A 129 6.53 14.03 1.64
C ASN A 129 5.59 12.82 1.68
N ILE A 130 5.06 12.48 2.84
CA ILE A 130 4.07 11.40 2.98
C ILE A 130 2.72 12.05 3.26
N PHE A 131 1.80 11.93 2.30
CA PHE A 131 0.46 12.46 2.39
C PHE A 131 -0.53 11.35 2.71
N ILE A 132 -1.55 11.66 3.51
CA ILE A 132 -2.56 10.71 3.98
C ILE A 132 -3.90 10.95 3.29
N MET A 133 -4.50 9.87 2.80
CA MET A 133 -5.92 9.81 2.45
C MET A 133 -6.67 9.11 3.61
N LEU A 134 -7.83 9.61 4.02
CA LEU A 134 -8.56 9.09 5.18
C LEU A 134 -9.34 7.81 4.80
N PRO A 135 -9.21 6.69 5.53
CA PRO A 135 -9.80 5.41 5.13
C PRO A 135 -11.31 5.41 4.95
N SER A 136 -11.79 5.02 3.77
CA SER A 136 -13.22 5.15 3.43
C SER A 136 -14.10 4.03 4.04
N CYS A 137 -13.56 2.82 4.19
CA CYS A 137 -14.32 1.60 4.53
C CYS A 137 -13.74 0.89 5.76
N VAL A 138 -13.93 1.48 6.94
CA VAL A 138 -13.53 0.90 8.22
C VAL A 138 -14.74 0.75 9.15
N PRO A 139 -15.28 -0.47 9.35
CA PRO A 139 -14.94 -1.73 8.66
C PRO A 139 -15.42 -1.75 7.20
N VAL A 140 -14.93 -2.74 6.45
CA VAL A 140 -15.37 -3.01 5.08
C VAL A 140 -16.76 -3.67 5.02
N THR A 141 -17.03 -4.69 5.85
CA THR A 141 -18.35 -5.37 5.92
C THR A 141 -18.78 -5.68 7.36
N PRO A 142 -20.08 -5.94 7.63
CA PRO A 142 -20.55 -6.36 8.96
C PRO A 142 -20.30 -7.84 9.29
N PHE A 143 -19.79 -8.65 8.34
CA PHE A 143 -19.64 -10.11 8.46
C PHE A 143 -18.34 -10.54 9.14
N GLU A 144 -17.60 -9.57 9.67
CA GLU A 144 -16.33 -9.73 10.35
C GLU A 144 -16.23 -8.74 11.53
N THR A 145 -15.18 -8.89 12.33
CA THR A 145 -14.93 -8.04 13.48
C THR A 145 -13.62 -7.26 13.28
N SER A 146 -13.71 -5.96 12.99
CA SER A 146 -12.58 -5.04 12.88
C SER A 146 -12.19 -4.44 14.24
N GLY A 147 -11.01 -3.83 14.35
CA GLY A 147 -10.56 -3.14 15.56
C GLY A 147 -11.21 -1.78 15.78
N ALA A 148 -11.67 -1.12 14.72
CA ALA A 148 -12.25 0.22 14.78
C ALA A 148 -13.42 0.42 13.81
N VAL A 149 -14.11 1.55 14.01
CA VAL A 149 -15.09 2.14 13.09
C VAL A 149 -14.67 3.58 12.84
N LEU A 150 -14.53 3.99 11.58
CA LEU A 150 -14.26 5.38 11.21
C LEU A 150 -15.46 5.94 10.47
N ASP A 151 -16.16 6.88 11.09
CA ASP A 151 -17.24 7.64 10.45
C ASP A 151 -16.74 9.04 10.04
N ALA A 152 -17.65 9.86 9.48
CA ALA A 152 -17.30 11.24 9.09
C ALA A 152 -16.87 12.11 10.29
N GLN A 153 -17.38 11.84 11.50
CA GLN A 153 -17.00 12.62 12.70
C GLN A 153 -15.57 12.30 13.14
N SER A 154 -15.14 11.04 13.00
CA SER A 154 -13.76 10.62 13.25
C SER A 154 -12.72 11.37 12.41
N PHE A 155 -13.13 11.96 11.28
CA PHE A 155 -12.24 12.69 10.37
C PHE A 155 -12.05 14.16 10.68
N ILE A 156 -12.99 14.79 11.39
CA ILE A 156 -12.94 16.23 11.70
C ILE A 156 -11.59 16.69 12.27
N PRO A 157 -10.94 15.97 13.20
CA PRO A 157 -9.64 16.37 13.75
C PRO A 157 -8.46 16.37 12.74
N PHE A 158 -8.65 15.77 11.56
CA PHE A 158 -7.61 15.59 10.55
C PHE A 158 -7.73 16.57 9.38
N LEU A 159 -8.91 17.14 9.13
CA LEU A 159 -9.21 17.91 7.90
C LEU A 159 -8.36 19.17 7.72
N ASP A 160 -7.86 19.75 8.82
CA ASP A 160 -7.04 20.96 8.77
C ASP A 160 -5.52 20.65 8.80
N ARG A 161 -5.14 19.37 8.79
CA ARG A 161 -3.73 18.94 8.75
C ARG A 161 -3.19 19.00 7.31
N PRO A 162 -2.04 19.64 7.07
CA PRO A 162 -1.49 19.79 5.72
C PRO A 162 -1.10 18.47 5.05
N GLU A 163 -0.86 17.41 5.84
CA GLU A 163 -0.55 16.07 5.35
C GLU A 163 -1.78 15.34 4.80
N VAL A 164 -2.99 15.76 5.16
CA VAL A 164 -4.23 15.05 4.82
C VAL A 164 -4.85 15.66 3.56
N LEU A 165 -4.99 14.86 2.50
CA LEU A 165 -5.43 15.35 1.19
C LEU A 165 -6.89 15.02 0.87
N GLY A 166 -7.48 14.03 1.52
CA GLY A 166 -8.85 13.64 1.23
C GLY A 166 -9.29 12.33 1.83
N LEU A 167 -10.28 11.71 1.18
CA LEU A 167 -10.81 10.39 1.49
C LEU A 167 -10.15 9.38 0.55
N ALA A 168 -9.66 8.29 1.13
CA ALA A 168 -9.04 7.20 0.41
C ALA A 168 -10.04 6.39 -0.40
N GLU A 169 -9.55 5.33 -1.02
CA GLU A 169 -10.25 4.57 -2.04
C GLU A 169 -11.66 4.16 -1.59
N VAL A 170 -12.69 4.50 -2.37
CA VAL A 170 -14.08 4.19 -2.01
C VAL A 170 -14.49 2.82 -2.54
N MET A 171 -14.04 1.75 -1.87
CA MET A 171 -14.29 0.35 -2.28
C MET A 171 -15.75 -0.10 -2.19
N ASN A 172 -16.53 0.41 -1.22
CA ASN A 172 -17.93 -0.01 -1.03
C ASN A 172 -18.89 0.74 -1.99
N TYR A 173 -18.86 0.36 -3.27
CA TYR A 173 -19.74 0.92 -4.30
C TYR A 173 -21.22 0.75 -3.96
N GLN A 174 -21.62 -0.39 -3.39
CA GLN A 174 -23.02 -0.66 -3.07
C GLN A 174 -23.57 0.37 -2.08
N ALA A 175 -22.78 0.76 -1.07
CA ALA A 175 -23.16 1.80 -0.12
C ALA A 175 -23.32 3.17 -0.82
N VAL A 176 -22.47 3.48 -1.80
CA VAL A 176 -22.60 4.72 -2.60
C VAL A 176 -23.87 4.67 -3.46
N ALA A 177 -24.07 3.60 -4.21
CA ALA A 177 -25.22 3.42 -5.11
C ALA A 177 -26.56 3.42 -4.38
N ASN A 178 -26.60 2.86 -3.16
CA ASN A 178 -27.80 2.84 -2.32
C ASN A 178 -27.97 4.10 -1.46
N ASN A 179 -27.07 5.09 -1.58
CA ASN A 179 -27.09 6.32 -0.79
C ASN A 179 -27.10 6.04 0.72
N GLU A 180 -26.25 5.12 1.16
CA GLU A 180 -26.11 4.78 2.57
C GLU A 180 -25.48 5.93 3.36
N LYS A 181 -26.09 6.26 4.49
CA LYS A 181 -25.72 7.46 5.25
C LYS A 181 -24.23 7.50 5.63
N THR A 182 -23.65 6.36 5.99
CA THR A 182 -22.27 6.26 6.48
C THR A 182 -21.23 6.73 5.46
N ILE A 183 -21.37 6.33 4.19
CA ILE A 183 -20.44 6.76 3.13
C ILE A 183 -20.81 8.14 2.60
N ILE A 184 -22.10 8.47 2.48
CA ILE A 184 -22.55 9.77 1.98
C ILE A 184 -22.12 10.91 2.91
N ASP A 185 -22.19 10.72 4.23
CA ASP A 185 -21.69 11.71 5.20
C ASP A 185 -20.19 12.01 4.98
N LYS A 186 -19.38 10.99 4.67
CA LYS A 186 -17.93 11.14 4.40
C LYS A 186 -17.69 11.88 3.09
N LEU A 187 -18.38 11.50 2.01
CA LEU A 187 -18.29 12.14 0.71
C LEU A 187 -18.70 13.62 0.78
N GLN A 188 -19.80 13.91 1.48
CA GLN A 188 -20.25 15.28 1.71
C GLN A 188 -19.21 16.10 2.49
N LEU A 189 -18.63 15.53 3.55
CA LEU A 189 -17.58 16.19 4.33
C LEU A 189 -16.37 16.57 3.45
N MET A 190 -15.92 15.68 2.57
CA MET A 190 -14.84 15.98 1.64
C MET A 190 -15.21 17.09 0.67
N HIS A 191 -16.44 17.08 0.15
CA HIS A 191 -16.92 18.12 -0.77
C HIS A 191 -16.96 19.50 -0.09
N GLU A 192 -17.47 19.58 1.13
CA GLU A 192 -17.54 20.81 1.93
C GLU A 192 -16.14 21.41 2.20
N LYS A 193 -15.12 20.56 2.33
CA LYS A 193 -13.72 20.94 2.54
C LYS A 193 -12.90 21.07 1.25
N ASN A 194 -13.51 20.80 0.09
CA ASN A 194 -12.83 20.77 -1.21
C ASN A 194 -11.60 19.83 -1.23
N MET A 195 -11.74 18.69 -0.56
CA MET A 195 -10.70 17.66 -0.48
C MET A 195 -10.88 16.61 -1.57
N LYS A 196 -9.84 15.81 -1.80
CA LYS A 196 -9.83 14.76 -2.82
C LYS A 196 -10.62 13.54 -2.37
N ILE A 197 -11.11 12.76 -3.33
CA ILE A 197 -11.82 11.51 -3.06
C ILE A 197 -11.26 10.48 -4.04
N ASP A 198 -10.53 9.52 -3.49
CA ASP A 198 -9.92 8.43 -4.24
C ASP A 198 -10.92 7.32 -4.53
N GLY A 199 -10.68 6.52 -5.57
CA GLY A 199 -11.62 5.51 -6.03
C GLY A 199 -11.02 4.13 -6.20
N HIS A 200 -11.89 3.14 -6.04
CA HIS A 200 -11.69 1.72 -6.24
C HIS A 200 -12.89 1.23 -7.05
N ALA A 201 -12.74 1.18 -8.37
CA ALA A 201 -13.84 0.90 -9.29
C ALA A 201 -13.80 -0.52 -9.88
N ALA A 202 -13.36 -1.49 -9.07
CA ALA A 202 -13.32 -2.91 -9.41
C ALA A 202 -14.71 -3.42 -9.82
N GLY A 203 -14.82 -3.94 -11.05
CA GLY A 203 -16.08 -4.48 -11.57
C GLY A 203 -17.15 -3.43 -11.90
N ILE A 204 -16.90 -2.13 -11.67
CA ILE A 204 -17.85 -1.04 -11.95
C ILE A 204 -17.73 -0.63 -13.43
N GLN A 205 -18.85 -0.65 -14.18
CA GLN A 205 -18.87 -0.35 -15.62
C GLN A 205 -20.12 0.42 -16.04
N GLY A 206 -20.06 1.11 -17.18
CA GLY A 206 -21.22 1.76 -17.79
C GLY A 206 -21.92 2.76 -16.87
N ASP A 207 -23.23 2.56 -16.67
CA ASP A 207 -24.07 3.48 -15.89
C ASP A 207 -23.64 3.57 -14.41
N GLU A 208 -22.99 2.54 -13.89
CA GLU A 208 -22.49 2.51 -12.50
C GLU A 208 -21.34 3.51 -12.28
N LEU A 209 -20.48 3.69 -13.29
CA LEU A 209 -19.42 4.70 -13.24
C LEU A 209 -20.00 6.13 -13.21
N ASN A 210 -21.17 6.36 -13.84
CA ASN A 210 -21.84 7.65 -13.75
C ASN A 210 -22.26 7.96 -12.31
N VAL A 211 -22.74 6.97 -11.56
CA VAL A 211 -23.08 7.12 -10.13
C VAL A 211 -21.82 7.47 -9.34
N TYR A 212 -20.75 6.70 -9.55
CA TYR A 212 -19.48 6.85 -8.83
C TYR A 212 -18.84 8.24 -9.03
N LEU A 213 -18.76 8.70 -10.28
CA LEU A 213 -18.26 10.03 -10.63
C LEU A 213 -19.16 11.17 -10.12
N THR A 214 -20.48 10.97 -10.16
CA THR A 214 -21.44 11.95 -9.64
C THR A 214 -21.30 12.13 -8.13
N ALA A 215 -20.91 11.07 -7.42
CA ALA A 215 -20.57 11.11 -5.99
C ALA A 215 -19.28 11.88 -5.68
N GLY A 216 -18.53 12.29 -6.71
CA GLY A 216 -17.32 13.11 -6.58
C GLY A 216 -16.00 12.33 -6.57
N ILE A 217 -16.06 11.01 -6.78
CA ILE A 217 -14.91 10.11 -6.83
C ILE A 217 -14.29 10.20 -8.23
N LYS A 218 -12.98 10.47 -8.34
CA LYS A 218 -12.36 10.93 -9.61
C LYS A 218 -11.20 10.10 -10.12
N THR A 219 -10.72 9.16 -9.34
CA THR A 219 -9.56 8.31 -9.64
C THR A 219 -9.99 6.86 -9.60
N ASP A 220 -9.21 5.99 -10.22
CA ASP A 220 -9.38 4.54 -10.13
C ASP A 220 -8.05 3.85 -10.45
N HIS A 221 -7.69 2.85 -9.64
CA HIS A 221 -6.56 1.96 -9.82
C HIS A 221 -6.97 0.51 -10.14
N GLU A 222 -8.28 0.21 -10.23
CA GLU A 222 -8.79 -1.17 -10.39
C GLU A 222 -9.16 -1.54 -11.84
N ALA A 223 -8.78 -0.72 -12.82
CA ALA A 223 -8.88 -1.12 -14.22
C ALA A 223 -7.88 -2.25 -14.50
N THR A 224 -8.35 -3.39 -15.00
CA THR A 224 -7.48 -4.56 -15.26
C THR A 224 -7.23 -4.80 -16.75
N ASN A 225 -7.94 -4.07 -17.60
CA ASN A 225 -7.85 -4.22 -19.05
C ASN A 225 -8.06 -2.91 -19.81
N ALA A 226 -7.66 -2.92 -21.08
CA ALA A 226 -7.70 -1.75 -21.94
C ALA A 226 -9.11 -1.18 -22.18
N GLN A 227 -10.16 -1.99 -22.08
CA GLN A 227 -11.54 -1.52 -22.28
C GLN A 227 -11.99 -0.69 -21.07
N GLU A 228 -11.78 -1.20 -19.86
CA GLU A 228 -12.06 -0.50 -18.61
C GLU A 228 -11.29 0.83 -18.53
N ALA A 229 -9.98 0.81 -18.78
CA ALA A 229 -9.16 2.01 -18.76
C ALA A 229 -9.63 3.09 -19.75
N LYS A 230 -10.02 2.70 -20.97
CA LYS A 230 -10.58 3.64 -21.96
C LYS A 230 -11.88 4.26 -21.47
N GLU A 231 -12.74 3.48 -20.85
CA GLU A 231 -14.02 3.95 -20.31
C GLU A 231 -13.80 4.99 -19.20
N ARG A 232 -12.91 4.71 -18.25
CA ARG A 232 -12.56 5.62 -17.14
C ARG A 232 -11.99 6.95 -17.65
N LEU A 233 -11.06 6.89 -18.60
CA LEU A 233 -10.50 8.08 -19.25
C LEU A 233 -11.56 8.87 -20.03
N ALA A 234 -12.46 8.19 -20.75
CA ALA A 234 -13.52 8.83 -21.53
C ALA A 234 -14.53 9.59 -20.65
N LEU A 235 -14.77 9.10 -19.43
CA LEU A 235 -15.63 9.76 -18.44
C LEU A 235 -14.87 10.83 -17.61
N GLY A 236 -13.58 11.02 -17.87
CA GLY A 236 -12.77 12.09 -17.27
C GLY A 236 -12.12 11.74 -15.93
N MET A 237 -12.08 10.46 -15.56
CA MET A 237 -11.33 9.98 -14.40
C MET A 237 -9.82 10.13 -14.61
N TYR A 238 -9.08 10.15 -13.51
CA TYR A 238 -7.65 9.87 -13.51
C TYR A 238 -7.46 8.34 -13.45
N LEU A 239 -6.75 7.79 -14.44
CA LEU A 239 -6.37 6.38 -14.48
C LEU A 239 -5.05 6.20 -13.73
N MET A 240 -5.11 5.54 -12.57
CA MET A 240 -3.95 5.10 -11.83
C MET A 240 -3.52 3.73 -12.37
N ILE A 241 -2.34 3.65 -12.98
CA ILE A 241 -1.82 2.40 -13.54
C ILE A 241 -0.97 1.73 -12.47
N ARG A 242 -1.47 0.61 -11.96
CA ARG A 242 -0.92 -0.14 -10.84
C ARG A 242 0.13 -1.16 -11.28
N GLU A 243 1.20 -1.25 -10.51
CA GLU A 243 2.22 -2.30 -10.61
C GLU A 243 2.76 -2.66 -9.21
N GLY A 244 1.97 -3.45 -8.47
CA GLY A 244 2.26 -3.93 -7.13
C GLY A 244 2.83 -5.35 -7.10
N THR A 245 2.84 -5.98 -5.93
CA THR A 245 3.28 -7.38 -5.77
C THR A 245 2.23 -8.36 -6.30
N VAL A 246 0.95 -8.14 -5.97
CA VAL A 246 -0.15 -9.04 -6.37
C VAL A 246 -0.69 -8.67 -7.75
N ALA A 247 -1.03 -7.39 -7.92
CA ALA A 247 -1.71 -6.88 -9.09
C ALA A 247 -0.73 -6.08 -9.96
N LYS A 248 -0.55 -6.55 -11.20
CA LYS A 248 0.39 -6.02 -12.18
C LYS A 248 -0.37 -5.69 -13.47
N ASP A 249 -0.89 -4.47 -13.53
CA ASP A 249 -1.82 -4.03 -14.58
C ASP A 249 -1.10 -3.22 -15.68
N LEU A 250 0.18 -2.85 -15.47
CA LEU A 250 0.93 -1.98 -16.39
C LEU A 250 0.89 -2.49 -17.83
N GLU A 251 1.25 -3.76 -18.07
CA GLU A 251 1.31 -4.33 -19.43
C GLU A 251 -0.05 -4.27 -20.15
N ALA A 252 -1.14 -4.51 -19.42
CA ALA A 252 -2.49 -4.51 -19.97
C ALA A 252 -3.01 -3.09 -20.26
N LEU A 253 -2.64 -2.11 -19.43
CA LEU A 253 -3.19 -0.75 -19.50
C LEU A 253 -2.33 0.22 -20.33
N LEU A 254 -1.01 0.04 -20.35
CA LEU A 254 -0.08 0.96 -21.02
C LEU A 254 -0.44 1.29 -22.48
N PRO A 255 -0.91 0.33 -23.31
CA PRO A 255 -1.31 0.63 -24.69
C PRO A 255 -2.47 1.63 -24.83
N VAL A 256 -3.22 1.92 -23.76
CA VAL A 256 -4.28 2.94 -23.75
C VAL A 256 -3.73 4.37 -23.64
N VAL A 257 -2.52 4.53 -23.12
CA VAL A 257 -1.92 5.84 -22.87
C VAL A 257 -1.41 6.45 -24.18
N THR A 258 -1.86 7.66 -24.48
CA THR A 258 -1.46 8.45 -25.64
C THR A 258 -0.93 9.82 -25.20
N PRO A 259 -0.17 10.54 -26.05
CA PRO A 259 0.21 11.92 -25.77
C PRO A 259 -0.96 12.84 -25.39
N GLU A 260 -2.13 12.64 -25.97
CA GLU A 260 -3.33 13.45 -25.77
C GLU A 260 -4.03 13.18 -24.44
N ASN A 261 -4.03 11.93 -23.95
CA ASN A 261 -4.71 11.54 -22.72
C ASN A 261 -3.78 11.41 -21.51
N SER A 262 -2.45 11.32 -21.72
CA SER A 262 -1.48 10.97 -20.67
C SER A 262 -1.55 11.85 -19.43
N ARG A 263 -2.03 13.10 -19.53
CA ARG A 263 -2.27 14.02 -18.40
C ARG A 263 -3.34 13.56 -17.40
N ARG A 264 -4.12 12.53 -17.74
CA ARG A 264 -5.06 11.83 -16.85
C ARG A 264 -4.51 10.50 -16.34
N CYS A 265 -3.27 10.16 -16.65
CA CYS A 265 -2.66 8.90 -16.22
C CYS A 265 -1.51 9.18 -15.24
N LEU A 266 -1.40 8.35 -14.22
CA LEU A 266 -0.31 8.35 -13.24
C LEU A 266 0.02 6.90 -12.84
N PHE A 267 1.20 6.69 -12.27
CA PHE A 267 1.62 5.37 -11.78
C PHE A 267 1.41 5.25 -10.28
N VAL A 268 1.06 4.05 -9.84
CA VAL A 268 0.84 3.72 -8.42
C VAL A 268 1.40 2.34 -8.11
N THR A 269 1.86 2.12 -6.89
CA THR A 269 2.30 0.77 -6.46
C THR A 269 1.20 -0.03 -5.78
N ASP A 270 0.24 0.65 -5.15
CA ASP A 270 -0.81 0.01 -4.35
C ASP A 270 -0.18 -0.89 -3.25
N ASP A 271 -0.46 -2.19 -3.26
CA ASP A 271 0.20 -3.16 -2.39
C ASP A 271 1.56 -3.62 -2.93
N LYS A 272 2.65 -3.31 -2.20
CA LYS A 272 3.99 -3.82 -2.51
C LYS A 272 4.77 -4.30 -1.30
N LEU A 273 5.17 -5.58 -1.32
CA LEU A 273 6.00 -6.19 -0.28
C LEU A 273 7.44 -5.67 -0.33
N ILE A 274 8.13 -5.76 0.82
CA ILE A 274 9.49 -5.25 0.97
C ILE A 274 10.52 -5.97 0.09
N ASP A 275 10.35 -7.25 -0.18
CA ASP A 275 11.27 -8.01 -1.03
C ASP A 275 11.21 -7.54 -2.48
N ASP A 276 10.02 -7.26 -3.01
CA ASP A 276 9.86 -6.64 -4.33
C ASP A 276 10.35 -5.18 -4.35
N LEU A 277 10.11 -4.39 -3.30
CA LEU A 277 10.69 -3.05 -3.20
C LEU A 277 12.23 -3.09 -3.26
N VAL A 278 12.86 -4.08 -2.61
CA VAL A 278 14.33 -4.25 -2.62
C VAL A 278 14.82 -4.78 -3.97
N ALA A 279 14.11 -5.75 -4.56
CA ALA A 279 14.56 -6.43 -5.77
C ALA A 279 14.28 -5.63 -7.06
N GLU A 280 13.08 -5.05 -7.14
CA GLU A 280 12.57 -4.41 -8.33
C GLU A 280 12.62 -2.88 -8.23
N GLY A 281 12.23 -2.33 -7.08
CA GLY A 281 12.01 -0.91 -6.84
C GLY A 281 10.53 -0.54 -6.70
N SER A 282 10.23 0.77 -6.75
CA SER A 282 8.90 1.36 -6.59
C SER A 282 8.46 1.99 -7.92
N ILE A 283 8.10 3.27 -7.96
CA ILE A 283 7.70 3.98 -9.19
C ILE A 283 8.82 4.00 -10.25
N ASP A 284 10.10 3.99 -9.84
CA ASP A 284 11.23 3.88 -10.76
C ASP A 284 11.19 2.58 -11.58
N HIS A 285 10.71 1.50 -10.97
CA HIS A 285 10.52 0.22 -11.63
C HIS A 285 9.43 0.32 -12.70
N ILE A 286 8.30 0.93 -12.36
CA ILE A 286 7.17 1.13 -13.28
C ILE A 286 7.60 1.97 -14.48
N ILE A 287 8.40 3.02 -14.28
CA ILE A 287 8.95 3.83 -15.37
C ILE A 287 9.84 2.97 -16.28
N ARG A 288 10.77 2.20 -15.72
CA ARG A 288 11.67 1.32 -16.51
C ARG A 288 10.88 0.28 -17.30
N GLN A 289 9.86 -0.32 -16.70
CA GLN A 289 8.96 -1.24 -17.38
C GLN A 289 8.16 -0.55 -18.51
N ALA A 290 7.58 0.63 -18.24
CA ALA A 290 6.82 1.38 -19.24
C ALA A 290 7.69 1.76 -20.45
N ILE A 291 8.94 2.17 -20.22
CA ILE A 291 9.90 2.47 -21.28
C ILE A 291 10.26 1.19 -22.06
N HIS A 292 10.47 0.07 -21.37
CA HIS A 292 10.71 -1.22 -22.02
C HIS A 292 9.55 -1.65 -22.93
N LEU A 293 8.32 -1.36 -22.52
CA LEU A 293 7.10 -1.60 -23.29
C LEU A 293 6.84 -0.54 -24.38
N GLY A 294 7.74 0.43 -24.54
CA GLY A 294 7.75 1.39 -25.67
C GLY A 294 7.23 2.79 -25.35
N MET A 295 6.99 3.14 -24.09
CA MET A 295 6.65 4.52 -23.71
C MET A 295 7.89 5.44 -23.79
N GLU A 296 7.70 6.66 -24.29
CA GLU A 296 8.75 7.68 -24.30
C GLU A 296 9.18 8.07 -22.86
N PRO A 297 10.48 8.11 -22.54
CA PRO A 297 10.96 8.34 -21.17
C PRO A 297 10.40 9.61 -20.50
N LEU A 298 10.33 10.73 -21.24
CA LEU A 298 9.81 11.99 -20.69
C LEU A 298 8.31 11.95 -20.40
N GLN A 299 7.55 11.12 -21.13
CA GLN A 299 6.14 10.89 -20.83
C GLN A 299 5.96 10.03 -19.58
N ALA A 300 6.74 8.95 -19.44
CA ALA A 300 6.72 8.11 -18.24
C ALA A 300 7.10 8.92 -16.98
N ILE A 301 8.15 9.74 -17.06
CA ILE A 301 8.54 10.65 -15.98
C ILE A 301 7.43 11.66 -15.68
N GLN A 302 6.79 12.25 -16.69
CA GLN A 302 5.68 13.20 -16.48
C GLN A 302 4.51 12.54 -15.72
N MET A 303 4.18 11.28 -16.05
CA MET A 303 3.16 10.49 -15.35
C MET A 303 3.52 10.21 -13.90
N ALA A 304 4.80 9.90 -13.63
CA ALA A 304 5.34 9.63 -12.30
C ALA A 304 5.63 10.88 -11.45
N THR A 305 5.42 12.09 -11.98
CA THR A 305 5.79 13.34 -11.29
C THR A 305 4.65 14.34 -11.36
N LEU A 306 4.61 15.17 -12.41
CA LEU A 306 3.67 16.28 -12.54
C LEU A 306 2.20 15.81 -12.59
N ASN A 307 1.90 14.70 -13.27
CA ASN A 307 0.52 14.21 -13.35
C ASN A 307 0.01 13.76 -11.96
N ALA A 308 0.83 13.01 -11.22
CA ALA A 308 0.52 12.59 -9.87
C ALA A 308 0.33 13.80 -8.94
N ALA A 309 1.23 14.78 -8.99
CA ALA A 309 1.10 16.02 -8.23
C ALA A 309 -0.21 16.77 -8.54
N GLU A 310 -0.57 16.91 -9.82
CA GLU A 310 -1.78 17.63 -10.23
C GLU A 310 -3.07 16.90 -9.89
N CYS A 311 -3.09 15.57 -9.97
CA CYS A 311 -4.22 14.74 -9.54
C CYS A 311 -4.66 15.13 -8.12
N PHE A 312 -3.67 15.21 -7.22
CA PHE A 312 -3.89 15.51 -5.80
C PHE A 312 -3.77 17.00 -5.44
N GLY A 313 -3.53 17.90 -6.40
CA GLY A 313 -3.47 19.34 -6.15
C GLY A 313 -2.18 19.82 -5.45
N LEU A 314 -1.11 19.04 -5.52
CA LEU A 314 0.20 19.32 -4.93
C LEU A 314 1.00 20.31 -5.79
N SER A 315 0.54 21.56 -5.85
CA SER A 315 1.01 22.57 -6.82
C SER A 315 2.47 23.02 -6.68
N GLN A 316 3.20 22.50 -5.71
CA GLN A 316 4.62 22.82 -5.46
C GLN A 316 5.53 21.60 -5.64
N LEU A 317 5.01 20.45 -6.07
CA LEU A 317 5.75 19.19 -6.23
C LEU A 317 5.70 18.71 -7.69
N GLY A 318 6.56 17.73 -8.02
CA GLY A 318 6.51 17.02 -9.30
C GLY A 318 7.10 17.77 -10.50
N ALA A 319 7.82 18.89 -10.31
CA ALA A 319 8.51 19.59 -11.39
C ALA A 319 9.74 20.38 -10.93
N ILE A 320 10.65 20.64 -11.88
CA ILE A 320 11.81 21.51 -11.68
C ILE A 320 11.49 22.90 -12.23
N ALA A 321 11.01 23.80 -11.38
CA ALA A 321 10.68 25.17 -11.75
C ALA A 321 10.67 26.11 -10.54
N PRO A 322 10.83 27.44 -10.73
CA PRO A 322 10.72 28.41 -9.65
C PRO A 322 9.40 28.27 -8.86
N GLY A 323 9.50 28.22 -7.53
CA GLY A 323 8.37 28.04 -6.61
C GLY A 323 8.08 26.58 -6.23
N TYR A 324 8.65 25.61 -6.94
CA TYR A 324 8.55 24.19 -6.59
C TYR A 324 9.54 23.81 -5.50
N GLN A 325 9.23 22.76 -4.74
CA GLN A 325 10.15 22.15 -3.80
C GLN A 325 11.34 21.55 -4.54
N ALA A 326 12.52 21.64 -3.94
CA ALA A 326 13.74 21.05 -4.47
C ALA A 326 13.80 19.54 -4.15
N ASP A 327 12.82 18.81 -4.67
CA ASP A 327 12.75 17.35 -4.66
C ASP A 327 13.09 16.82 -6.05
N PHE A 328 14.23 16.16 -6.18
CA PHE A 328 14.73 15.67 -7.46
C PHE A 328 15.79 14.61 -7.27
N PHE A 329 16.08 13.88 -8.33
CA PHE A 329 17.23 12.99 -8.36
C PHE A 329 18.08 13.21 -9.62
N LEU A 330 19.33 12.77 -9.52
CA LEU A 330 20.28 12.76 -10.63
C LEU A 330 20.38 11.34 -11.20
N THR A 331 20.32 11.24 -12.52
CA THR A 331 20.55 10.00 -13.27
C THR A 331 21.43 10.28 -14.48
N ASN A 332 22.23 9.29 -14.90
CA ASN A 332 23.04 9.40 -16.11
C ASN A 332 22.30 8.93 -17.38
N ASP A 333 21.13 8.30 -17.24
CA ASP A 333 20.36 7.73 -18.36
C ASP A 333 18.86 7.74 -18.02
N LEU A 334 18.03 8.31 -18.92
CA LEU A 334 16.59 8.36 -18.75
C LEU A 334 15.87 7.05 -19.11
N SER A 335 16.52 6.17 -19.86
CA SER A 335 15.95 4.89 -20.30
C SER A 335 16.14 3.79 -19.26
N THR A 336 17.37 3.66 -18.75
CA THR A 336 17.70 2.69 -17.68
C THR A 336 17.47 3.24 -16.27
N LEU A 337 17.29 4.55 -16.14
CA LEU A 337 16.92 5.28 -14.92
C LEU A 337 17.69 4.89 -13.63
N PRO A 338 19.03 4.77 -13.64
CA PRO A 338 19.77 4.56 -12.41
C PRO A 338 19.65 5.78 -11.47
N ILE A 339 19.23 5.56 -10.22
CA ILE A 339 19.09 6.62 -9.22
C ILE A 339 20.45 6.86 -8.56
N ASN A 340 21.14 7.95 -8.90
CA ASN A 340 22.50 8.22 -8.40
C ASN A 340 22.50 9.04 -7.11
N THR A 341 21.81 10.18 -7.10
CA THR A 341 21.77 11.11 -5.97
C THR A 341 20.36 11.63 -5.83
N VAL A 342 19.79 11.60 -4.63
CA VAL A 342 18.43 12.04 -4.35
C VAL A 342 18.45 13.21 -3.40
N PHE A 343 17.74 14.26 -3.78
CA PHE A 343 17.54 15.47 -3.02
C PHE A 343 16.09 15.54 -2.55
N SER A 344 15.89 15.80 -1.26
CA SER A 344 14.60 16.21 -0.70
C SER A 344 14.75 17.55 -0.01
N ASN A 345 13.86 18.48 -0.32
CA ASN A 345 13.85 19.84 0.19
C ASN A 345 15.23 20.52 0.05
N GLY A 346 15.93 20.27 -1.06
CA GLY A 346 17.24 20.81 -1.38
C GLY A 346 18.42 20.17 -0.64
N LYS A 347 18.23 19.06 0.06
CA LYS A 347 19.27 18.34 0.80
C LYS A 347 19.48 16.94 0.24
N ILE A 348 20.73 16.48 0.20
CA ILE A 348 21.06 15.10 -0.20
C ILE A 348 20.57 14.13 0.87
N VAL A 349 19.63 13.28 0.51
CA VAL A 349 19.05 12.23 1.39
C VAL A 349 19.54 10.83 1.03
N ALA A 350 19.99 10.61 -0.21
CA ALA A 350 20.66 9.40 -0.65
C ALA A 350 21.68 9.70 -1.75
N GLU A 351 22.80 8.98 -1.78
CA GLU A 351 23.82 9.07 -2.81
C GLU A 351 24.51 7.71 -2.99
N ASN A 352 24.72 7.29 -4.24
CA ASN A 352 25.35 6.00 -4.58
C ASN A 352 24.70 4.79 -3.89
N ALA A 353 23.37 4.72 -3.93
CA ALA A 353 22.56 3.69 -3.26
C ALA A 353 22.75 3.60 -1.72
N GLN A 354 23.25 4.67 -1.10
CA GLN A 354 23.40 4.78 0.36
C GLN A 354 22.60 5.95 0.90
N LEU A 355 21.94 5.73 2.03
CA LEU A 355 21.17 6.77 2.74
C LEU A 355 22.10 7.71 3.49
N ASN A 356 21.80 9.00 3.42
CA ASN A 356 22.36 9.99 4.33
C ASN A 356 21.60 9.95 5.66
N LEU A 357 22.03 9.06 6.58
CA LEU A 357 21.35 8.82 7.85
C LEU A 357 21.26 10.07 8.76
N GLU A 358 22.07 11.10 8.54
CA GLU A 358 21.95 12.37 9.27
C GLU A 358 20.62 13.10 8.98
N GLN A 359 19.99 12.83 7.83
CA GLN A 359 18.68 13.37 7.47
C GLN A 359 17.51 12.59 8.08
N PHE A 360 17.76 11.47 8.76
CA PHE A 360 16.75 10.60 9.37
C PHE A 360 16.90 10.58 10.90
N PRO A 361 16.57 11.68 11.60
CA PRO A 361 16.68 11.72 13.05
C PRO A 361 15.73 10.69 13.66
N ARG A 362 16.21 9.88 14.59
CA ARG A 362 15.33 8.99 15.37
C ARG A 362 14.40 9.81 16.23
N GLN A 363 13.11 9.75 15.95
CA GLN A 363 12.07 10.35 16.78
C GLN A 363 11.23 9.24 17.43
N LYS A 364 10.79 9.50 18.66
CA LYS A 364 9.84 8.60 19.33
C LYS A 364 8.44 8.99 18.91
N ASN A 365 7.70 8.04 18.37
CA ASN A 365 6.29 8.19 18.11
C ASN A 365 5.50 8.14 19.44
N THR A 366 4.76 9.20 19.75
CA THR A 366 3.95 9.37 20.96
C THR A 366 2.66 8.55 20.93
N TYR A 367 2.23 8.07 19.76
CA TYR A 367 1.07 7.19 19.60
C TYR A 367 1.42 5.70 19.65
N ALA A 368 2.69 5.32 19.47
CA ALA A 368 3.12 3.92 19.50
C ALA A 368 2.67 3.15 20.75
N GLN A 369 2.70 3.78 21.93
CA GLN A 369 2.26 3.17 23.20
C GLN A 369 0.74 3.15 23.37
N LYS A 370 0.00 3.91 22.55
CA LYS A 370 -1.47 3.99 22.57
C LYS A 370 -2.12 3.03 21.57
N LEU A 371 -1.34 2.45 20.66
CA LEU A 371 -1.82 1.43 19.74
C LEU A 371 -2.43 0.27 20.52
N PRO A 372 -3.57 -0.28 20.06
CA PRO A 372 -4.19 -1.41 20.71
C PRO A 372 -3.24 -2.61 20.70
N LYS A 373 -3.22 -3.34 21.81
CA LYS A 373 -2.60 -4.66 21.85
C LYS A 373 -3.61 -5.69 21.38
N MET A 374 -3.14 -6.83 20.89
CA MET A 374 -4.03 -7.95 20.61
C MET A 374 -4.77 -8.39 21.87
N ASP A 375 -6.09 -8.40 21.80
CA ASP A 375 -6.97 -8.88 22.85
C ASP A 375 -7.73 -10.11 22.36
N VAL A 376 -7.08 -11.26 22.57
CA VAL A 376 -7.57 -12.57 22.11
C VAL A 376 -8.07 -13.37 23.31
N LYS A 377 -9.21 -14.05 23.15
CA LYS A 377 -9.67 -15.04 24.12
C LYS A 377 -8.70 -16.24 24.12
N PRO A 378 -8.27 -16.78 25.27
CA PRO A 378 -7.33 -17.89 25.31
C PRO A 378 -7.74 -19.05 24.40
N LEU A 379 -6.80 -19.47 23.55
CA LEU A 379 -7.01 -20.53 22.57
C LEU A 379 -6.62 -21.88 23.12
N THR A 380 -7.31 -22.91 22.66
CA THR A 380 -6.99 -24.32 22.89
C THR A 380 -7.03 -25.07 21.56
N VAL A 381 -6.58 -26.32 21.52
CA VAL A 381 -6.69 -27.17 20.31
C VAL A 381 -8.16 -27.23 19.82
N ASP A 382 -9.10 -27.33 20.76
CA ASP A 382 -10.55 -27.34 20.46
C ASP A 382 -11.06 -26.05 19.80
N SER A 383 -10.31 -24.93 19.87
CA SER A 383 -10.67 -23.68 19.18
C SER A 383 -10.63 -23.83 17.65
N PHE A 384 -9.90 -24.82 17.15
CA PHE A 384 -9.77 -25.13 15.72
C PHE A 384 -10.69 -26.28 15.28
N ALA A 385 -11.59 -26.76 16.14
CA ALA A 385 -12.52 -27.81 15.75
C ALA A 385 -13.47 -27.29 14.66
N LEU A 386 -13.64 -28.06 13.59
CA LEU A 386 -14.65 -27.83 12.55
C LEU A 386 -15.66 -29.00 12.57
N PRO A 387 -16.74 -28.88 13.36
CA PRO A 387 -17.82 -29.85 13.35
C PRO A 387 -18.53 -29.85 11.99
N LEU A 388 -18.82 -31.02 11.45
CA LEU A 388 -19.56 -31.19 10.19
C LEU A 388 -20.75 -32.11 10.40
N CYS A 389 -21.89 -31.76 9.80
CA CYS A 389 -23.11 -32.58 9.83
C CYS A 389 -23.06 -33.74 8.84
N THR A 390 -22.29 -33.59 7.76
CA THR A 390 -22.09 -34.58 6.70
C THR A 390 -20.63 -34.59 6.25
N GLU A 391 -20.23 -35.63 5.51
CA GLU A 391 -18.89 -35.73 4.91
C GLU A 391 -18.77 -34.90 3.61
N LYS A 392 -19.72 -33.98 3.35
CA LYS A 392 -19.66 -33.05 2.22
C LYS A 392 -19.60 -31.62 2.73
N ALA A 393 -18.53 -30.92 2.37
CA ALA A 393 -18.25 -29.59 2.87
C ALA A 393 -17.87 -28.60 1.75
N HIS A 394 -18.17 -27.33 2.01
CA HIS A 394 -17.64 -26.19 1.26
C HIS A 394 -16.14 -26.03 1.57
N MET A 395 -15.36 -25.82 0.53
CA MET A 395 -13.92 -25.64 0.60
C MET A 395 -13.50 -24.47 -0.30
N ILE A 396 -12.68 -23.59 0.26
CA ILE A 396 -12.06 -22.48 -0.47
C ILE A 396 -10.96 -23.08 -1.36
N GLU A 397 -11.06 -22.90 -2.67
CA GLU A 397 -9.97 -23.23 -3.60
C GLU A 397 -9.26 -21.96 -4.05
N VAL A 398 -7.96 -21.87 -3.74
CA VAL A 398 -7.08 -20.79 -4.16
C VAL A 398 -6.83 -20.88 -5.67
N ILE A 399 -7.01 -19.77 -6.36
CA ILE A 399 -6.56 -19.59 -7.74
C ILE A 399 -5.18 -18.92 -7.70
N PRO A 400 -4.11 -19.56 -8.20
CA PRO A 400 -2.77 -18.97 -8.17
C PRO A 400 -2.71 -17.59 -8.82
N ASN A 401 -2.04 -16.63 -8.16
CA ASN A 401 -1.84 -15.25 -8.62
C ASN A 401 -3.15 -14.51 -8.94
N SER A 402 -4.21 -14.80 -8.18
CA SER A 402 -5.49 -14.10 -8.27
C SER A 402 -6.03 -13.82 -6.87
N LEU A 403 -6.71 -12.68 -6.71
CA LEU A 403 -7.48 -12.36 -5.52
C LEU A 403 -8.77 -13.18 -5.42
N LEU A 404 -9.20 -13.79 -6.54
CA LEU A 404 -10.42 -14.59 -6.64
C LEU A 404 -10.23 -16.01 -6.08
N THR A 405 -11.29 -16.57 -5.51
CA THR A 405 -11.36 -17.97 -5.04
C THR A 405 -12.55 -18.70 -5.63
N ASN A 406 -12.51 -20.03 -5.66
CA ASN A 406 -13.68 -20.83 -5.97
C ASN A 406 -14.35 -21.38 -4.70
N ASP A 407 -15.68 -21.57 -4.77
CA ASP A 407 -16.43 -22.42 -3.85
C ASP A 407 -16.49 -23.85 -4.40
N CYS A 408 -15.83 -24.79 -3.71
CA CYS A 408 -15.82 -26.20 -4.08
C CYS A 408 -16.57 -27.06 -3.06
N LEU A 409 -17.52 -27.88 -3.53
CA LEU A 409 -18.12 -28.94 -2.72
C LEU A 409 -17.33 -30.24 -2.83
N VAL A 410 -16.78 -30.69 -1.71
CA VAL A 410 -15.87 -31.85 -1.66
C VAL A 410 -16.27 -32.86 -0.59
N GLU A 411 -15.90 -34.12 -0.82
CA GLU A 411 -15.94 -35.15 0.22
C GLU A 411 -14.73 -35.01 1.14
N VAL A 412 -14.95 -35.12 2.45
CA VAL A 412 -13.93 -34.89 3.48
C VAL A 412 -13.95 -35.97 4.55
N ASP A 413 -12.78 -36.27 5.09
CA ASP A 413 -12.65 -37.20 6.20
C ASP A 413 -13.06 -36.54 7.52
N THR A 414 -13.80 -37.28 8.35
CA THR A 414 -14.16 -36.84 9.70
C THR A 414 -13.79 -37.88 10.76
N LYS A 415 -13.51 -37.40 11.96
CA LYS A 415 -13.33 -38.24 13.16
C LYS A 415 -14.22 -37.70 14.26
N ASN A 416 -15.18 -38.52 14.70
CA ASN A 416 -16.22 -38.12 15.66
C ASN A 416 -17.01 -36.87 15.22
N GLY A 417 -17.29 -36.74 13.92
CA GLY A 417 -18.04 -35.60 13.36
C GLY A 417 -17.24 -34.30 13.24
N VAL A 418 -15.92 -34.34 13.42
CA VAL A 418 -15.02 -33.19 13.24
C VAL A 418 -14.11 -33.45 12.03
N PHE A 419 -13.93 -32.44 11.18
CA PHE A 419 -13.05 -32.50 10.01
C PHE A 419 -11.60 -32.86 10.36
N VAL A 420 -10.99 -33.73 9.55
CA VAL A 420 -9.58 -34.10 9.62
C VAL A 420 -8.86 -33.65 8.34
N PRO A 421 -7.80 -32.82 8.43
CA PRO A 421 -7.03 -32.39 7.27
C PRO A 421 -6.43 -33.57 6.47
N SER A 422 -6.39 -33.44 5.14
CA SER A 422 -5.77 -34.41 4.23
C SER A 422 -4.67 -33.75 3.39
N ILE A 423 -3.41 -34.08 3.70
CA ILE A 423 -2.23 -33.60 2.96
C ILE A 423 -2.21 -34.16 1.51
N THR A 424 -2.75 -35.36 1.30
CA THR A 424 -2.79 -36.01 -0.02
C THR A 424 -3.78 -35.32 -0.95
N ASN A 425 -4.93 -34.90 -0.41
CA ASN A 425 -5.97 -34.22 -1.18
C ASN A 425 -5.85 -32.68 -1.14
N ASP A 426 -4.85 -32.16 -0.40
CA ASP A 426 -4.68 -30.73 -0.12
C ASP A 426 -5.94 -30.09 0.48
N GLN A 427 -6.52 -30.78 1.46
CA GLN A 427 -7.65 -30.32 2.25
C GLN A 427 -7.10 -29.88 3.61
N LEU A 428 -6.66 -28.63 3.71
CA LEU A 428 -6.07 -28.07 4.91
C LEU A 428 -7.10 -27.32 5.73
N LYS A 429 -6.83 -27.20 7.04
CA LYS A 429 -7.65 -26.36 7.91
C LYS A 429 -7.17 -24.92 7.83
N ILE A 430 -8.11 -23.98 7.71
CA ILE A 430 -7.88 -22.55 7.87
C ILE A 430 -8.74 -22.04 9.02
N ALA A 431 -8.20 -21.13 9.83
CA ALA A 431 -8.95 -20.47 10.90
C ALA A 431 -8.63 -18.98 10.96
N VAL A 432 -9.66 -18.18 11.25
CA VAL A 432 -9.56 -16.74 11.51
C VAL A 432 -10.00 -16.49 12.96
N ILE A 433 -9.10 -15.93 13.76
CA ILE A 433 -9.25 -15.72 15.19
C ILE A 433 -9.39 -14.23 15.46
N GLU A 434 -10.51 -13.85 16.08
CA GLU A 434 -10.77 -12.47 16.46
C GLU A 434 -9.76 -11.97 17.50
N ARG A 435 -9.15 -10.80 17.25
CA ARG A 435 -8.00 -10.31 18.04
C ARG A 435 -8.10 -8.89 18.58
N HIS A 436 -9.25 -8.25 18.46
CA HIS A 436 -9.44 -6.85 18.79
C HIS A 436 -10.28 -6.63 20.05
N HIS A 437 -11.32 -7.44 20.28
CA HIS A 437 -12.35 -7.23 21.30
C HIS A 437 -12.59 -8.45 22.19
N ARG A 438 -11.76 -9.50 22.06
CA ARG A 438 -11.83 -10.70 22.91
C ARG A 438 -13.18 -11.42 22.85
N THR A 439 -13.87 -11.35 21.72
CA THR A 439 -15.19 -11.96 21.51
C THR A 439 -15.15 -13.48 21.70
N GLY A 440 -14.02 -14.10 21.35
CA GLY A 440 -13.87 -15.54 21.31
C GLY A 440 -14.34 -16.17 20.00
N ASN A 441 -14.66 -15.36 19.00
CA ASN A 441 -14.97 -15.81 17.65
C ASN A 441 -13.73 -16.46 17.02
N VAL A 442 -13.93 -17.67 16.47
CA VAL A 442 -12.96 -18.37 15.64
C VAL A 442 -13.73 -18.99 14.48
N GLY A 443 -13.57 -18.42 13.28
CA GLY A 443 -14.12 -19.00 12.07
C GLY A 443 -13.17 -20.08 11.57
N VAL A 444 -13.68 -21.28 11.33
CA VAL A 444 -12.87 -22.42 10.85
C VAL A 444 -13.45 -22.93 9.54
N GLY A 445 -12.58 -23.23 8.57
CA GLY A 445 -12.96 -23.72 7.26
C GLY A 445 -11.91 -24.63 6.66
N ILE A 446 -12.13 -24.99 5.39
CA ILE A 446 -11.27 -25.89 4.61
C ILE A 446 -10.72 -25.11 3.43
N VAL A 447 -9.41 -25.23 3.19
CA VAL A 447 -8.73 -24.57 2.07
C VAL A 447 -7.90 -25.55 1.27
N LYS A 448 -7.87 -25.33 -0.04
CA LYS A 448 -7.04 -26.03 -1.02
C LYS A 448 -6.21 -25.04 -1.84
N GLY A 449 -4.98 -25.44 -2.17
CA GLY A 449 -4.03 -24.72 -3.00
C GLY A 449 -2.71 -24.45 -2.29
N PHE A 450 -2.69 -24.49 -0.94
CA PHE A 450 -1.49 -24.25 -0.14
C PHE A 450 -0.50 -25.42 -0.20
N GLN A 451 -0.96 -26.66 -0.32
CA GLN A 451 -0.14 -27.86 -0.49
C GLN A 451 0.79 -28.23 0.67
N LEU A 452 0.70 -27.55 1.82
CA LEU A 452 1.50 -27.84 3.02
C LEU A 452 1.52 -29.33 3.35
N LYS A 453 2.72 -29.85 3.62
CA LYS A 453 2.94 -31.26 3.96
C LYS A 453 3.03 -31.51 5.45
N LYS A 454 3.32 -30.48 6.23
CA LYS A 454 3.27 -30.48 7.70
C LYS A 454 3.26 -29.05 8.21
N GLY A 455 3.03 -28.87 9.51
CA GLY A 455 3.10 -27.56 10.14
C GLY A 455 1.90 -26.67 9.88
N ALA A 456 2.09 -25.39 10.19
CA ALA A 456 1.14 -24.30 10.01
C ALA A 456 1.86 -22.99 9.65
N LEU A 457 1.15 -22.14 8.90
CA LEU A 457 1.53 -20.75 8.61
C LEU A 457 0.47 -19.84 9.23
N ALA A 458 0.90 -18.72 9.83
CA ALA A 458 -0.04 -17.73 10.35
C ALA A 458 0.45 -16.30 10.09
N THR A 459 -0.50 -15.38 9.98
CA THR A 459 -0.25 -13.93 9.85
C THR A 459 -1.31 -13.11 10.59
N THR A 460 -0.95 -11.92 11.03
CA THR A 460 -1.88 -10.88 11.50
C THR A 460 -2.16 -9.79 10.48
N VAL A 461 -1.49 -9.83 9.33
CA VAL A 461 -1.84 -9.07 8.13
C VAL A 461 -2.86 -9.92 7.37
N ALA A 462 -4.14 -9.58 7.53
CA ALA A 462 -5.27 -10.30 6.96
C ALA A 462 -6.38 -9.33 6.51
N HIS A 463 -6.33 -8.89 5.26
CA HIS A 463 -7.20 -7.85 4.71
C HIS A 463 -8.70 -8.11 5.00
N ASP A 464 -9.51 -7.16 5.49
CA ASP A 464 -9.14 -5.83 6.01
C ASP A 464 -9.32 -5.73 7.53
N SER A 465 -10.06 -6.66 8.16
CA SER A 465 -10.20 -6.64 9.63
C SER A 465 -8.90 -6.98 10.35
N HIS A 466 -7.94 -7.60 9.66
CA HIS A 466 -6.65 -8.02 10.19
C HIS A 466 -6.78 -8.83 11.47
N ASN A 467 -7.68 -9.81 11.47
CA ASN A 467 -7.71 -10.84 12.49
C ASN A 467 -6.51 -11.79 12.32
N ILE A 468 -6.24 -12.67 13.30
CA ILE A 468 -5.16 -13.66 13.13
C ILE A 468 -5.69 -14.74 12.20
N VAL A 469 -5.05 -14.96 11.05
CA VAL A 469 -5.37 -16.05 10.14
C VAL A 469 -4.27 -17.11 10.20
N VAL A 470 -4.67 -18.38 10.24
CA VAL A 470 -3.76 -19.52 10.31
C VAL A 470 -4.25 -20.64 9.41
N VAL A 471 -3.35 -21.21 8.62
CA VAL A 471 -3.57 -22.42 7.82
C VAL A 471 -2.62 -23.51 8.28
N GLY A 472 -3.11 -24.74 8.42
CA GLY A 472 -2.27 -25.81 8.91
C GLY A 472 -2.76 -27.22 8.61
N THR A 473 -1.85 -28.15 8.85
CA THR A 473 -2.06 -29.60 8.71
C THR A 473 -2.53 -30.26 10.01
N ASN A 474 -2.36 -29.60 11.14
CA ASN A 474 -2.73 -30.08 12.47
C ASN A 474 -3.00 -28.90 13.42
N ASP A 475 -3.84 -29.13 14.42
CA ASP A 475 -4.36 -28.08 15.30
C ASP A 475 -3.32 -27.62 16.34
N GLU A 476 -2.37 -28.48 16.70
CA GLU A 476 -1.29 -28.17 17.65
C GLU A 476 -0.33 -27.10 17.09
N ASP A 477 0.15 -27.26 15.85
CA ASP A 477 1.02 -26.27 15.21
C ASP A 477 0.27 -24.98 14.92
N MET A 478 -1.03 -25.06 14.56
CA MET A 478 -1.88 -23.87 14.39
C MET A 478 -2.03 -23.07 15.70
N LEU A 479 -2.25 -23.77 16.81
CA LEU A 479 -2.33 -23.17 18.15
C LEU A 479 -1.01 -22.48 18.54
N ILE A 480 0.13 -23.12 18.26
CA ILE A 480 1.45 -22.57 18.56
C ILE A 480 1.70 -21.33 17.71
N ALA A 481 1.43 -21.38 16.41
CA ALA A 481 1.59 -20.26 15.50
C ALA A 481 0.79 -19.03 15.99
N ALA A 482 -0.51 -19.20 16.26
CA ALA A 482 -1.37 -18.12 16.74
C ALA A 482 -0.86 -17.52 18.07
N ASN A 483 -0.51 -18.37 19.06
CA ASN A 483 -0.04 -17.89 20.36
C ASN A 483 1.33 -17.17 20.28
N GLN A 484 2.23 -17.58 19.40
CA GLN A 484 3.50 -16.88 19.21
C GLN A 484 3.29 -15.50 18.60
N LEU A 485 2.40 -15.37 17.60
CA LEU A 485 2.05 -14.05 17.06
C LEU A 485 1.47 -13.15 18.15
N ILE A 486 0.51 -13.65 18.93
CA ILE A 486 -0.09 -12.93 20.07
C ILE A 486 1.00 -12.39 21.01
N LYS A 487 1.96 -13.25 21.38
CA LYS A 487 3.05 -12.88 22.28
C LYS A 487 4.00 -11.84 21.70
N LYS A 488 4.25 -11.88 20.38
CA LYS A 488 5.20 -10.99 19.68
C LYS A 488 4.58 -9.65 19.27
N GLY A 489 3.29 -9.45 19.49
CA GLY A 489 2.59 -8.22 19.08
C GLY A 489 2.12 -8.24 17.62
N GLY A 490 2.12 -9.42 17.00
CA GLY A 490 1.67 -9.67 15.64
C GLY A 490 2.84 -9.96 14.72
N GLY A 491 2.55 -10.24 13.46
CA GLY A 491 3.55 -10.64 12.48
C GLY A 491 3.12 -11.80 11.62
N MET A 492 4.12 -12.44 11.05
CA MET A 492 3.98 -13.65 10.24
C MET A 492 4.89 -14.75 10.80
N ILE A 493 4.46 -16.01 10.73
CA ILE A 493 5.19 -17.14 11.33
C ILE A 493 4.97 -18.44 10.56
N ALA A 494 6.02 -19.26 10.52
CA ALA A 494 5.97 -20.66 10.11
C ALA A 494 6.33 -21.57 11.29
N VAL A 495 5.50 -22.58 11.55
CA VAL A 495 5.65 -23.53 12.66
C VAL A 495 5.55 -24.95 12.13
N ALA A 496 6.39 -25.86 12.64
CA ALA A 496 6.18 -27.29 12.47
C ALA A 496 6.76 -28.10 13.62
N ASP A 497 6.14 -29.24 13.90
CA ASP A 497 6.59 -30.18 14.92
C ASP A 497 6.73 -29.51 16.30
N GLY A 498 5.84 -28.55 16.58
CA GLY A 498 5.81 -27.75 17.80
C GLY A 498 6.89 -26.67 17.92
N GLN A 499 7.62 -26.36 16.85
CA GLN A 499 8.73 -25.39 16.84
C GLN A 499 8.48 -24.23 15.88
N GLU A 500 8.84 -23.02 16.31
CA GLU A 500 8.94 -21.84 15.43
C GLU A 500 10.15 -22.01 14.51
N LEU A 501 9.91 -22.08 13.19
CA LEU A 501 10.96 -22.23 12.18
C LEU A 501 11.47 -20.87 11.70
N ALA A 502 10.54 -19.95 11.43
CA ALA A 502 10.82 -18.57 11.06
C ALA A 502 9.68 -17.67 11.52
N CYS A 503 9.99 -16.40 11.79
CA CYS A 503 9.02 -15.40 12.21
C CYS A 503 9.49 -14.00 11.78
N LEU A 504 8.53 -13.19 11.33
CA LEU A 504 8.68 -11.76 11.13
C LEU A 504 7.72 -11.04 12.11
N PRO A 505 8.22 -10.52 13.25
CA PRO A 505 7.38 -9.75 14.18
C PRO A 505 6.97 -8.39 13.60
N LEU A 506 5.69 -8.04 13.73
CA LEU A 506 5.11 -6.77 13.26
C LEU A 506 4.40 -6.05 14.43
N PRO A 507 5.16 -5.49 15.39
CA PRO A 507 4.59 -5.02 16.66
C PRO A 507 3.68 -3.79 16.55
N ILE A 508 3.69 -3.07 15.43
CA ILE A 508 2.85 -1.89 15.21
C ILE A 508 1.53 -2.36 14.62
N GLY A 509 0.50 -2.45 15.46
CA GLY A 509 -0.84 -2.90 15.07
C GLY A 509 -0.91 -4.35 14.59
N GLY A 510 0.16 -5.14 14.69
CA GLY A 510 0.24 -6.44 14.00
C GLY A 510 0.46 -6.32 12.48
N LEU A 511 0.86 -5.15 11.99
CA LEU A 511 0.94 -4.85 10.54
C LEU A 511 2.33 -4.40 10.11
N MET A 512 3.02 -3.60 10.94
CA MET A 512 4.28 -2.96 10.55
C MET A 512 5.40 -3.22 11.56
N SER A 513 6.64 -3.07 11.08
CA SER A 513 7.86 -3.06 11.87
C SER A 513 8.63 -1.74 11.73
N GLN A 514 9.33 -1.38 12.81
CA GLN A 514 10.30 -0.27 12.87
C GLN A 514 11.76 -0.77 12.82
N GLU A 515 11.97 -2.09 12.64
CA GLU A 515 13.30 -2.63 12.38
C GLU A 515 13.83 -2.13 11.02
N PRO A 516 15.16 -2.03 10.83
CA PRO A 516 15.75 -1.61 9.56
C PRO A 516 15.14 -2.39 8.38
N PHE A 517 14.75 -1.72 7.30
CA PHE A 517 14.05 -2.37 6.18
C PHE A 517 14.77 -3.60 5.61
N LEU A 518 16.11 -3.62 5.59
CA LEU A 518 16.89 -4.80 5.18
C LEU A 518 16.73 -5.98 6.13
N ALA A 519 16.61 -5.75 7.44
CA ALA A 519 16.37 -6.80 8.42
C ALA A 519 14.95 -7.36 8.31
N VAL A 520 13.97 -6.51 7.98
CA VAL A 520 12.59 -6.93 7.69
C VAL A 520 12.55 -7.78 6.41
N ASN A 521 13.25 -7.34 5.36
CA ASN A 521 13.42 -8.11 4.13
C ASN A 521 14.06 -9.49 4.36
N GLU A 522 15.17 -9.55 5.10
CA GLU A 522 15.85 -10.82 5.43
C GLU A 522 14.92 -11.78 6.19
N GLN A 523 14.11 -11.26 7.11
CA GLN A 523 13.12 -12.05 7.85
C GLN A 523 11.99 -12.55 6.94
N LEU A 524 11.46 -11.71 6.04
CA LEU A 524 10.45 -12.12 5.07
C LEU A 524 10.98 -13.21 4.12
N VAL A 525 12.18 -13.01 3.55
CA VAL A 525 12.83 -14.00 2.69
C VAL A 525 13.05 -15.33 3.42
N SER A 526 13.50 -15.29 4.68
CA SER A 526 13.65 -16.49 5.51
C SER A 526 12.31 -17.17 5.76
N LEU A 527 11.25 -16.40 6.00
CA LEU A 527 9.91 -16.90 6.27
C LEU A 527 9.31 -17.61 5.04
N THR A 528 9.38 -16.99 3.87
CA THR A 528 8.91 -17.57 2.60
C THR A 528 9.68 -18.85 2.27
N LYS A 529 11.00 -18.87 2.50
CA LYS A 529 11.82 -20.07 2.35
C LYS A 529 11.35 -21.22 3.26
N GLU A 530 11.11 -20.96 4.54
CA GLU A 530 10.63 -22.00 5.47
C GLU A 530 9.21 -22.46 5.10
N ALA A 531 8.33 -21.56 4.67
CA ALA A 531 7.00 -21.93 4.18
C ALA A 531 7.08 -22.93 3.01
N HIS A 532 7.94 -22.68 2.02
CA HIS A 532 8.16 -23.63 0.92
C HIS A 532 8.82 -24.93 1.38
N ALA A 533 9.70 -24.89 2.38
CA ALA A 533 10.29 -26.11 2.97
C ALA A 533 9.24 -26.99 3.67
N LEU A 534 8.15 -26.40 4.18
CA LEU A 534 6.97 -27.10 4.69
C LEU A 534 6.06 -27.65 3.58
N GLY A 535 6.35 -27.32 2.32
CA GLY A 535 5.60 -27.75 1.14
C GLY A 535 4.55 -26.74 0.67
N ALA A 536 4.59 -25.50 1.15
CA ALA A 536 3.73 -24.44 0.62
C ALA A 536 3.94 -24.28 -0.90
N SER A 537 2.86 -24.11 -1.66
CA SER A 537 2.92 -23.91 -3.11
C SER A 537 3.91 -22.81 -3.49
N GLN A 538 4.65 -23.03 -4.57
CA GLN A 538 5.56 -22.03 -5.15
C GLN A 538 4.88 -21.22 -6.26
N SER A 539 3.61 -21.49 -6.57
CA SER A 539 2.90 -20.81 -7.64
C SER A 539 2.41 -19.40 -7.26
N PHE A 540 2.52 -19.02 -5.99
CA PHE A 540 2.12 -17.74 -5.41
C PHE A 540 2.83 -17.53 -4.06
N ASP A 541 2.80 -16.31 -3.50
CA ASP A 541 3.26 -16.05 -2.13
C ASP A 541 2.22 -16.54 -1.10
N PRO A 542 2.60 -17.45 -0.16
CA PRO A 542 1.64 -18.07 0.75
C PRO A 542 1.09 -17.11 1.81
N PHE A 543 1.86 -16.14 2.30
CA PHE A 543 1.38 -15.22 3.34
C PHE A 543 0.46 -14.16 2.76
N LEU A 544 0.80 -13.65 1.57
CA LEU A 544 -0.02 -12.74 0.81
C LEU A 544 -1.36 -13.39 0.44
N THR A 545 -1.32 -14.61 -0.10
CA THR A 545 -2.54 -15.38 -0.38
C THR A 545 -3.39 -15.58 0.86
N LEU A 546 -2.76 -15.94 1.99
CA LEU A 546 -3.46 -16.13 3.26
C LEU A 546 -4.15 -14.85 3.73
N SER A 547 -3.53 -13.68 3.50
CA SER A 547 -4.11 -12.37 3.81
C SER A 547 -5.40 -12.11 3.03
N PHE A 548 -5.44 -12.42 1.73
CA PHE A 548 -6.62 -12.18 0.88
C PHE A 548 -7.74 -13.22 1.01
N LEU A 549 -7.51 -14.33 1.70
CA LEU A 549 -8.58 -15.29 2.01
C LEU A 549 -9.59 -14.76 3.04
N THR A 550 -9.25 -13.67 3.74
CA THR A 550 -10.14 -13.03 4.71
C THR A 550 -10.90 -11.82 4.17
N LEU A 551 -10.59 -11.38 2.95
CA LEU A 551 -11.17 -10.17 2.37
C LEU A 551 -12.56 -10.46 1.78
N SER A 552 -13.60 -10.16 2.57
CA SER A 552 -15.00 -10.53 2.28
C SER A 552 -15.63 -9.77 1.10
N VAL A 553 -14.97 -8.74 0.56
CA VAL A 553 -15.45 -7.98 -0.61
C VAL A 553 -14.94 -8.48 -1.96
N ILE A 554 -14.19 -9.58 -1.98
CA ILE A 554 -13.70 -10.20 -3.23
C ILE A 554 -14.33 -11.60 -3.43
N PRO A 555 -14.83 -11.94 -4.63
CA PRO A 555 -15.41 -13.25 -4.91
C PRO A 555 -14.42 -14.44 -4.78
N GLU A 556 -14.87 -15.68 -4.60
CA GLU A 556 -16.24 -16.10 -4.27
C GLU A 556 -16.37 -16.53 -2.80
N LEU A 557 -15.53 -17.45 -2.33
CA LEU A 557 -15.61 -17.98 -0.97
C LEU A 557 -14.42 -17.52 -0.12
N LYS A 558 -14.71 -16.92 1.03
CA LYS A 558 -13.75 -16.34 1.96
C LYS A 558 -14.01 -16.85 3.38
N ILE A 559 -13.14 -16.51 4.32
CA ILE A 559 -13.30 -16.87 5.73
C ILE A 559 -13.09 -15.65 6.63
N THR A 560 -13.99 -15.42 7.58
CA THR A 560 -13.87 -14.36 8.59
C THR A 560 -13.81 -14.97 9.99
N ASP A 561 -13.63 -14.15 11.03
CA ASP A 561 -13.72 -14.64 12.42
C ASP A 561 -15.10 -15.25 12.74
N LYS A 562 -16.12 -14.95 11.94
CA LYS A 562 -17.50 -15.44 12.12
C LYS A 562 -17.83 -16.68 11.28
N GLY A 563 -16.92 -17.14 10.42
CA GLY A 563 -17.09 -18.37 9.62
C GLY A 563 -16.86 -18.17 8.12
N LEU A 564 -17.36 -19.11 7.32
CA LEU A 564 -17.29 -19.04 5.85
C LEU A 564 -18.24 -17.98 5.31
N PHE A 565 -17.73 -17.14 4.41
CA PHE A 565 -18.49 -16.09 3.76
C PHE A 565 -18.55 -16.34 2.24
N SER A 566 -19.75 -16.34 1.67
CA SER A 566 -19.96 -16.41 0.21
C SER A 566 -20.32 -15.04 -0.33
N PHE A 567 -19.51 -14.55 -1.27
CA PHE A 567 -19.71 -13.29 -1.94
C PHE A 567 -20.99 -13.28 -2.77
N SER A 568 -21.25 -14.32 -3.59
CA SER A 568 -22.47 -14.38 -4.42
C SER A 568 -23.76 -14.38 -3.61
N LYS A 569 -23.76 -15.02 -2.44
CA LYS A 569 -24.90 -15.00 -1.50
C LYS A 569 -24.90 -13.78 -0.57
N PHE A 570 -23.76 -13.08 -0.52
CA PHE A 570 -23.45 -11.99 0.38
C PHE A 570 -23.83 -12.30 1.84
N ASN A 571 -23.46 -13.48 2.32
CA ASN A 571 -23.82 -13.96 3.65
C ASN A 571 -22.84 -15.04 4.16
N LEU A 572 -22.85 -15.24 5.48
CA LEU A 572 -22.22 -16.40 6.10
C LEU A 572 -22.95 -17.68 5.71
N ILE A 573 -22.19 -18.75 5.47
CA ILE A 573 -22.72 -20.07 5.12
C ILE A 573 -22.19 -21.15 6.07
N GLU A 574 -22.97 -22.22 6.23
CA GLU A 574 -22.53 -23.40 6.98
C GLU A 574 -21.47 -24.17 6.20
N PRO A 575 -20.41 -24.69 6.88
CA PRO A 575 -19.37 -25.47 6.21
C PRO A 575 -19.83 -26.78 5.60
N SER A 576 -20.85 -27.45 6.15
CA SER A 576 -21.40 -28.72 5.64
C SER A 576 -22.81 -28.58 5.10
N ILE A 577 -23.18 -29.41 4.12
CA ILE A 577 -24.53 -29.48 3.51
C ILE A 577 -25.33 -30.66 4.07
#